data_AF-A0A3L7NWV8-F1
#
_entry.id   AF-A0A3L7NWV8-F1
#
_cell.length_a   1.000
_cell.length_b   1.000
_cell.length_c   1.000
_cell.angle_alpha   90.00
_cell.angle_beta   90.00
_cell.angle_gamma   90.00
#
_symmetry.space_group_name_H-M   'P 1'
#
loop_
_entity.id
_entity.type
_entity.pdbx_description
1 polymer ?
#
loop_
_entity_poly.entity_id
_entity_poly.type
_entity_poly.pdbx_seq_one_letter_code
_entity_poly.pdbx_strand_id
1 'polypeptide(L)'
;MRRLSAVAGGLIVFLAGYASCSFLGQQPEQVRASQEDQNPQLSKDILESYRKSNKAIRELNNLFVAGGQSTAAFSGINYFAASVGGVDAEKDLEEGRGVDPETFAALYAGLATPKIAENMDFDELGRLRYKKVIIRMYSQDRLKQLFLQRDQLEVRSESAE
;
A
#
# COMPACT_ATOMS: atom_id res chain seq x y z
N MET A 1 -21.28 13.95 -78.42
CA MET A 1 -22.36 13.89 -77.40
C MET A 1 -22.58 12.46 -76.93
N ARG A 2 -22.00 12.06 -75.78
CA ARG A 2 -22.61 11.18 -74.75
C ARG A 2 -21.55 10.79 -73.70
N ARG A 3 -21.54 11.60 -72.61
CA ARG A 3 -21.49 11.17 -71.20
C ARG A 3 -20.26 10.32 -70.79
N LEU A 4 -19.16 10.79 -70.20
CA LEU A 4 -18.89 11.83 -69.19
C LEU A 4 -19.67 11.74 -67.87
N SER A 5 -20.30 10.60 -67.56
CA SER A 5 -21.13 10.43 -66.36
C SER A 5 -20.80 9.21 -65.49
N ALA A 6 -19.57 8.69 -65.55
CA ALA A 6 -19.19 7.51 -64.74
C ALA A 6 -18.26 7.83 -63.55
N VAL A 7 -17.69 9.03 -63.47
CA VAL A 7 -16.70 9.37 -62.42
C VAL A 7 -17.30 10.30 -61.34
N ALA A 8 -18.46 10.92 -61.58
CA ALA A 8 -19.09 11.83 -60.62
C ALA A 8 -19.91 11.15 -59.50
N GLY A 9 -20.21 9.85 -59.62
CA GLY A 9 -21.02 9.12 -58.64
C GLY A 9 -20.26 8.63 -57.40
N GLY A 10 -18.97 8.33 -57.54
CA GLY A 10 -18.17 7.75 -56.45
C GLY A 10 -17.70 8.77 -55.40
N LEU A 11 -17.53 10.02 -55.79
CA LEU A 11 -16.99 11.07 -54.91
C LEU A 11 -18.05 11.67 -53.97
N ILE A 12 -19.33 11.57 -54.33
CA ILE A 12 -20.44 12.03 -53.48
C ILE A 12 -20.73 11.02 -52.35
N VAL A 13 -20.54 9.72 -52.58
CA VAL A 13 -20.76 8.70 -51.55
C VAL A 13 -19.66 8.73 -50.47
N PHE A 14 -18.41 9.05 -50.85
CA PHE A 14 -17.31 9.18 -49.88
C PHE A 14 -17.36 10.47 -49.04
N LEU A 15 -17.81 11.60 -49.63
CA LEU A 15 -17.95 12.86 -48.89
C LEU A 15 -19.21 12.91 -48.02
N ALA A 16 -20.31 12.25 -48.44
CA ALA A 16 -21.50 12.12 -47.61
C ALA A 16 -21.26 11.20 -46.40
N GLY A 17 -20.44 10.14 -46.53
CA GLY A 17 -20.06 9.27 -45.41
C GLY A 17 -19.21 9.97 -44.35
N TYR A 18 -18.29 10.85 -44.76
CA TYR A 18 -17.44 11.59 -43.82
C TYR A 18 -18.18 12.69 -43.05
N ALA A 19 -19.20 13.31 -43.67
CA ALA A 19 -20.03 14.34 -43.05
C ALA A 19 -21.19 13.78 -42.19
N SER A 20 -21.66 12.56 -42.47
CA SER A 20 -22.73 11.93 -41.67
C SER A 20 -22.21 11.13 -40.47
N CYS A 21 -20.93 10.74 -40.45
CA CYS A 21 -20.31 10.16 -39.25
C CYS A 21 -19.98 11.21 -38.16
N SER A 22 -20.06 12.50 -38.49
CA SER A 22 -19.83 13.60 -37.53
C SER A 22 -21.13 14.20 -36.95
N PHE A 23 -22.31 13.74 -37.38
CA PHE A 23 -23.61 14.26 -36.92
C PHE A 23 -24.57 13.22 -36.32
N LEU A 24 -24.28 11.91 -36.46
CA LEU A 24 -24.87 10.89 -35.58
C LEU A 24 -24.02 10.81 -34.31
N GLY A 25 -24.34 11.69 -33.36
CA GLY A 25 -23.81 11.67 -32.01
C GLY A 25 -24.15 10.37 -31.29
N GLN A 26 -23.34 9.34 -31.48
CA GLN A 26 -22.89 8.56 -30.33
C GLN A 26 -21.70 9.33 -29.78
N GLN A 27 -21.95 10.14 -28.74
CA GLN A 27 -20.89 10.37 -27.76
C GLN A 27 -20.29 8.99 -27.49
N PRO A 28 -18.97 8.79 -27.61
CA PRO A 28 -18.40 7.62 -26.98
C PRO A 28 -18.90 7.72 -25.55
N GLU A 29 -19.71 6.74 -25.12
CA GLU A 29 -19.97 6.54 -23.72
C GLU A 29 -18.58 6.60 -23.12
N GLN A 30 -18.28 7.72 -22.46
CA GLN A 30 -17.15 7.75 -21.58
C GLN A 30 -17.50 6.59 -20.68
N VAL A 31 -16.76 5.50 -20.81
CA VAL A 31 -16.59 4.56 -19.72
C VAL A 31 -15.96 5.42 -18.64
N ARG A 32 -16.82 6.22 -17.98
CA ARG A 32 -16.72 6.51 -16.58
C ARG A 32 -16.66 5.10 -16.03
N ALA A 33 -15.43 4.64 -15.80
CA ALA A 33 -15.23 3.76 -14.68
C ALA A 33 -15.99 4.47 -13.57
N SER A 34 -17.18 3.97 -13.27
CA SER A 34 -17.83 4.30 -12.03
C SER A 34 -16.71 4.06 -11.04
N GLN A 35 -16.25 5.14 -10.39
CA GLN A 35 -15.81 5.00 -9.02
C GLN A 35 -17.08 4.55 -8.30
N GLU A 36 -17.44 3.27 -8.50
CA GLU A 36 -18.13 2.50 -7.51
C GLU A 36 -17.31 2.78 -6.27
N ASP A 37 -17.93 3.43 -5.30
CA ASP A 37 -17.41 3.47 -3.94
C ASP A 37 -17.11 2.00 -3.59
N GLN A 38 -15.86 1.59 -3.80
CA GLN A 38 -15.36 0.25 -3.46
C GLN A 38 -15.20 0.14 -1.95
N ASN A 39 -16.07 0.80 -1.20
CA ASN A 39 -16.13 0.72 0.23
C ASN A 39 -17.33 -0.18 0.55
N PRO A 40 -17.16 -1.52 0.50
CA PRO A 40 -18.20 -2.41 0.97
C PRO A 40 -18.57 -1.99 2.38
N GLN A 41 -19.83 -1.59 2.58
CA GLN A 41 -20.25 -1.04 3.86
C GLN A 41 -20.13 -2.12 4.93
N LEU A 42 -19.08 -2.03 5.74
CA LEU A 42 -18.79 -2.98 6.80
C LEU A 42 -19.93 -3.01 7.82
N SER A 43 -20.27 -4.21 8.31
CA SER A 43 -21.28 -4.34 9.36
C SER A 43 -20.83 -3.66 10.65
N LYS A 44 -21.81 -3.26 11.48
CA LYS A 44 -21.52 -2.69 12.81
C LYS A 44 -20.67 -3.63 13.67
N ASP A 45 -20.93 -4.93 13.60
CA ASP A 45 -20.21 -5.96 14.34
C ASP A 45 -18.73 -6.03 13.92
N ILE A 46 -18.43 -5.90 12.62
CA ILE A 46 -17.05 -5.85 12.12
C ILE A 46 -16.35 -4.60 12.64
N LEU A 47 -16.99 -3.44 12.58
CA LEU A 47 -16.41 -2.18 13.06
C LEU A 47 -16.17 -2.21 14.58
N GLU A 48 -17.09 -2.83 15.34
CA GLU A 48 -16.93 -3.00 16.78
C GLU A 48 -15.77 -3.93 17.10
N SER A 49 -15.67 -5.08 16.42
CA SER A 49 -14.57 -6.03 16.59
C SER A 49 -13.23 -5.40 16.22
N TYR A 50 -13.16 -4.72 15.07
CA TYR A 50 -11.97 -3.96 14.64
C TYR A 50 -11.52 -2.95 15.70
N ARG A 51 -12.44 -2.16 16.26
CA ARG A 51 -12.12 -1.21 17.33
C ARG A 51 -11.56 -1.90 18.58
N LYS A 52 -12.17 -3.01 19.00
CA LYS A 52 -11.70 -3.79 20.17
C LYS A 52 -10.29 -4.35 19.93
N SER A 53 -10.06 -4.97 18.77
CA SER A 53 -8.76 -5.51 18.36
C SER A 53 -7.69 -4.41 18.32
N ASN A 54 -7.98 -3.28 17.69
CA ASN A 54 -7.02 -2.16 17.63
C ASN A 54 -6.68 -1.59 18.99
N LYS A 55 -7.64 -1.54 19.92
CA LYS A 55 -7.38 -1.12 21.29
C LYS A 55 -6.43 -2.10 21.98
N ALA A 56 -6.71 -3.41 21.90
CA ALA A 56 -5.90 -4.45 22.52
C ALA A 56 -4.47 -4.48 21.95
N ILE A 57 -4.32 -4.36 20.62
CA ILE A 57 -3.01 -4.37 19.96
C ILE A 57 -2.22 -3.10 20.29
N ARG A 58 -2.88 -1.94 20.38
CA ARG A 58 -2.23 -0.70 20.83
C ARG A 58 -1.72 -0.83 22.27
N GLU A 59 -2.51 -1.42 23.15
CA GLU A 59 -2.13 -1.66 24.53
C GLU A 59 -0.93 -2.61 24.62
N LEU A 60 -0.96 -3.73 23.88
CA LEU A 60 0.17 -4.65 23.77
C LEU A 60 1.44 -3.96 23.24
N ASN A 61 1.31 -3.16 22.17
CA ASN A 61 2.44 -2.42 21.63
C ASN A 61 3.02 -1.42 22.64
N ASN A 62 2.17 -0.73 23.42
CA ASN A 62 2.65 0.16 24.47
C ASN A 62 3.44 -0.59 25.56
N LEU A 63 3.06 -1.83 25.89
CA LEU A 63 3.82 -2.67 26.82
C LEU A 63 5.20 -3.04 26.23
N PHE A 64 5.29 -3.40 24.95
CA PHE A 64 6.57 -3.64 24.29
C PHE A 64 7.44 -2.39 24.19
N VAL A 65 6.86 -1.22 23.97
CA VAL A 65 7.61 0.05 23.99
C VAL A 65 8.13 0.32 25.40
N ALA A 66 7.29 0.17 26.42
CA ALA A 66 7.66 0.40 27.82
C ALA A 66 8.74 -0.58 28.32
N GLY A 67 8.72 -1.83 27.84
CA GLY A 67 9.75 -2.83 28.14
C GLY A 67 11.00 -2.75 27.24
N GLY A 68 11.05 -1.81 26.29
CA GLY A 68 12.20 -1.61 25.39
C GLY A 68 12.32 -2.64 24.27
N GLN A 69 11.28 -3.43 23.99
CA GLN A 69 11.25 -4.41 22.89
C GLN A 69 10.79 -3.81 21.55
N SER A 70 10.20 -2.60 21.55
CA SER A 70 9.61 -2.01 20.34
C SER A 70 9.91 -0.51 20.21
N THR A 71 10.24 -0.07 18.99
CA THR A 71 10.30 1.35 18.60
C THR A 71 9.66 1.51 17.22
N ALA A 72 9.00 2.65 16.99
CA ALA A 72 8.22 2.88 15.79
C ALA A 72 8.96 3.80 14.80
N ALA A 73 9.15 3.33 13.56
CA ALA A 73 9.70 4.16 12.50
C ALA A 73 8.64 4.95 11.71
N PHE A 74 7.34 4.63 11.89
CA PHE A 74 6.22 5.28 11.20
C PHE A 74 5.06 5.58 12.15
N SER A 75 4.15 6.45 11.71
CA SER A 75 2.95 6.83 12.46
C SER A 75 1.86 5.77 12.34
N GLY A 76 1.50 5.11 13.44
CA GLY A 76 0.46 4.09 13.43
C GLY A 76 0.72 2.98 14.43
N ILE A 77 -0.02 1.88 14.27
CA ILE A 77 0.25 0.62 14.96
C ILE A 77 0.95 -0.27 13.94
N ASN A 78 2.07 -0.89 14.33
CA ASN A 78 2.70 -1.94 13.54
C ASN A 78 2.18 -3.30 14.03
N TYR A 79 1.23 -3.89 13.30
CA TYR A 79 0.63 -5.18 13.65
C TYR A 79 1.62 -6.32 13.56
N PHE A 80 2.51 -6.30 12.55
CA PHE A 80 3.56 -7.29 12.42
C PHE A 80 4.45 -7.31 13.66
N ALA A 81 4.96 -6.14 14.06
CA ALA A 81 5.80 -6.00 15.26
C ALA A 81 5.09 -6.48 16.52
N ALA A 82 3.83 -6.08 16.73
CA ALA A 82 3.05 -6.53 17.88
C ALA A 82 2.89 -8.06 17.90
N SER A 83 2.69 -8.69 16.73
CA SER A 83 2.50 -10.14 16.64
C SER A 83 3.77 -10.95 16.95
N VAL A 84 4.96 -10.39 16.74
CA VAL A 84 6.24 -11.10 16.93
C VAL A 84 6.95 -10.76 18.24
N GLY A 85 6.29 -10.00 19.14
CA GLY A 85 6.86 -9.65 20.45
C GLY A 85 7.60 -8.31 20.50
N GLY A 86 7.35 -7.43 19.53
CA GLY A 86 8.03 -6.15 19.39
C GLY A 86 9.14 -6.17 18.35
N VAL A 87 9.35 -5.00 17.72
CA VAL A 87 10.43 -4.77 16.75
C VAL A 87 11.02 -3.38 17.02
N ASP A 88 12.34 -3.30 17.13
CA ASP A 88 13.06 -2.04 17.28
C ASP A 88 13.43 -1.47 15.89
N ALA A 89 12.41 -0.95 15.21
CA ALA A 89 12.54 -0.50 13.83
C ALA A 89 13.51 0.69 13.68
N GLU A 90 13.58 1.57 14.69
CA GLU A 90 14.54 2.68 14.67
C GLU A 90 15.98 2.16 14.70
N LYS A 91 16.29 1.24 15.62
CA LYS A 91 17.63 0.65 15.72
C LYS A 91 17.98 -0.16 14.48
N ASP A 92 17.01 -0.89 13.92
CA ASP A 92 17.22 -1.66 12.69
C ASP A 92 17.54 -0.76 11.49
N LEU A 93 16.91 0.42 11.39
CA LEU A 93 17.24 1.43 10.38
C LEU A 93 18.63 2.03 10.61
N GLU A 94 18.95 2.40 11.84
CA GLU A 94 20.25 2.97 12.22
C GLU A 94 21.42 2.01 11.91
N GLU A 95 21.20 0.71 12.09
CA GLU A 95 22.20 -0.32 11.82
C GLU A 95 22.13 -0.91 10.40
N GLY A 96 21.19 -0.45 9.58
CA GLY A 96 21.03 -0.94 8.20
C GLY A 96 20.65 -2.42 8.09
N ARG A 97 19.99 -2.99 9.11
CA ARG A 97 19.56 -4.40 9.13
C ARG A 97 18.33 -4.70 8.26
N GLY A 98 17.74 -3.66 7.69
CA GLY A 98 16.43 -3.71 7.04
C GLY A 98 15.31 -3.41 8.04
N VAL A 99 14.07 -3.59 7.64
CA VAL A 99 12.88 -3.37 8.48
C VAL A 99 11.84 -4.46 8.24
N ASP A 100 10.85 -4.58 9.12
CA ASP A 100 9.75 -5.50 8.91
C ASP A 100 8.88 -5.09 7.69
N PRO A 101 8.05 -6.01 7.15
CA PRO A 101 7.25 -5.73 5.96
C PRO A 101 6.30 -4.54 6.11
N GLU A 102 5.72 -4.35 7.29
CA GLU A 102 4.74 -3.29 7.54
C GLU A 102 5.44 -1.93 7.69
N THR A 103 6.55 -1.88 8.43
CA THR A 103 7.41 -0.69 8.46
C THR A 103 7.90 -0.34 7.06
N PHE A 104 8.37 -1.30 6.27
CA PHE A 104 8.81 -1.02 4.89
C PHE A 104 7.70 -0.35 4.07
N ALA A 105 6.49 -0.93 4.08
CA ALA A 105 5.35 -0.41 3.35
C ALA A 105 4.98 1.00 3.82
N ALA A 106 4.95 1.24 5.13
CA ALA A 106 4.60 2.53 5.70
C ALA A 106 5.64 3.63 5.36
N LEU A 107 6.93 3.32 5.46
CA LEU A 107 7.99 4.24 5.07
C LEU A 107 7.94 4.56 3.57
N TYR A 108 7.69 3.55 2.74
CA TYR A 108 7.52 3.72 1.30
C TYR A 108 6.29 4.58 0.94
N ALA A 109 5.24 4.52 1.77
CA ALA A 109 4.04 5.34 1.64
C ALA A 109 4.18 6.75 2.25
N GLY A 110 5.36 7.13 2.76
CA GLY A 110 5.60 8.46 3.34
C GLY A 110 5.00 8.67 4.73
N LEU A 111 4.72 7.58 5.47
CA LEU A 111 4.14 7.63 6.82
C LEU A 111 5.20 7.65 7.93
N ALA A 112 6.46 7.87 7.58
CA ALA A 112 7.57 7.93 8.53
C ALA A 112 7.30 8.93 9.68
N THR A 113 7.81 8.63 10.87
CA THR A 113 7.80 9.63 11.96
C THR A 113 8.67 10.82 11.56
N PRO A 114 8.44 12.03 12.11
CA PRO A 114 9.24 13.21 11.76
C PRO A 114 10.76 12.97 11.90
N LYS A 115 11.18 12.31 12.99
CA LYS A 115 12.58 11.92 13.25
C LYS A 115 13.19 11.07 12.13
N ILE A 116 12.43 10.08 11.63
CA ILE A 116 12.91 9.19 10.59
C ILE A 116 12.86 9.89 9.22
N ALA A 117 11.78 10.62 8.94
CA ALA A 117 11.56 11.35 7.70
C ALA A 117 12.67 12.37 7.38
N GLU A 118 13.21 13.06 8.40
CA GLU A 118 14.31 14.03 8.25
C GLU A 118 15.56 13.44 7.57
N ASN A 119 15.77 12.13 7.70
CA ASN A 119 16.95 11.44 7.18
C ASN A 119 16.61 10.48 6.03
N MET A 120 15.37 10.53 5.53
CA MET A 120 14.92 9.73 4.39
C MET A 120 15.07 10.48 3.09
N ASP A 121 15.54 9.77 2.07
CA ASP A 121 15.57 10.26 0.70
C ASP A 121 15.33 9.10 -0.28
N PHE A 122 15.31 9.44 -1.57
CA PHE A 122 15.30 8.47 -2.65
C PHE A 122 16.59 8.62 -3.46
N ASP A 123 17.10 7.52 -3.97
CA ASP A 123 18.20 7.56 -4.91
C ASP A 123 17.76 7.82 -6.35
N GLU A 124 18.74 7.88 -7.27
CA GLU A 124 18.50 8.11 -8.70
C GLU A 124 17.64 7.04 -9.36
N LEU A 125 17.51 5.86 -8.73
CA LEU A 125 16.69 4.74 -9.20
C LEU A 125 15.34 4.68 -8.48
N GLY A 126 15.00 5.68 -7.67
CA GLY A 126 13.76 5.73 -6.89
C GLY A 126 13.73 4.76 -5.71
N ARG A 127 14.89 4.26 -5.24
CA ARG A 127 14.95 3.37 -4.07
C ARG A 127 14.98 4.19 -2.80
N LEU A 128 14.14 3.80 -1.84
CA LEU A 128 14.03 4.41 -0.53
C LEU A 128 15.33 4.20 0.27
N ARG A 129 15.85 5.28 0.86
CA ARG A 129 17.04 5.23 1.73
C ARG A 129 16.80 5.94 3.05
N TYR A 130 17.59 5.55 4.04
CA TYR A 130 17.73 6.20 5.34
C TYR A 130 19.22 6.46 5.58
N LYS A 131 19.61 7.72 5.83
CA LYS A 131 21.02 8.11 6.00
C LYS A 131 21.94 7.57 4.89
N LYS A 132 21.49 7.67 3.63
CA LYS A 132 22.16 7.18 2.40
C LYS A 132 22.27 5.64 2.28
N VAL A 133 21.69 4.87 3.20
CA VAL A 133 21.62 3.41 3.11
C VAL A 133 20.27 2.99 2.55
N ILE A 134 20.25 2.09 1.57
CA ILE A 134 19.00 1.58 0.99
C ILE A 134 18.23 0.79 2.05
N ILE A 135 16.99 1.21 2.30
CA ILE A 135 16.07 0.48 3.17
C ILE A 135 15.61 -0.76 2.42
N ARG A 136 15.66 -1.90 3.10
CA ARG A 136 15.18 -3.19 2.58
C ARG A 136 14.28 -3.82 3.62
N MET A 137 13.41 -4.73 3.21
CA MET A 137 12.80 -5.64 4.17
C MET A 137 13.88 -6.53 4.80
N TYR A 138 13.60 -7.04 6.01
CA TYR A 138 14.45 -8.02 6.68
C TYR A 138 14.81 -9.20 5.78
N SER A 139 15.97 -9.79 6.05
CA SER A 139 16.37 -11.03 5.40
C SER A 139 15.37 -12.16 5.69
N GLN A 140 15.32 -13.13 4.79
CA GLN A 140 14.44 -14.30 4.95
C GLN A 140 14.69 -15.02 6.28
N ASP A 141 15.94 -15.14 6.71
CA ASP A 141 16.28 -15.83 7.96
C ASP A 141 15.80 -15.05 9.18
N ARG A 142 15.93 -13.71 9.17
CA ARG A 142 15.39 -12.87 10.24
C ARG A 142 13.87 -13.00 10.33
N LEU A 143 13.17 -12.99 9.19
CA LEU A 143 11.72 -13.19 9.14
C LEU A 143 11.32 -14.56 9.71
N LYS A 144 12.02 -15.63 9.35
CA LYS A 144 11.79 -16.97 9.92
C LYS A 144 11.92 -16.96 11.45
N GLN A 145 12.96 -16.31 11.99
CA GLN A 145 13.13 -16.21 13.45
C GLN A 145 11.98 -15.45 14.12
N LEU A 146 11.50 -14.36 13.51
CA LEU A 146 10.38 -13.59 14.04
C LEU A 146 9.06 -14.39 14.00
N PHE A 147 8.83 -15.19 12.96
CA PHE A 147 7.68 -16.09 12.91
C PHE A 147 7.77 -17.20 13.97
N LEU A 148 8.93 -17.82 14.16
CA LEU A 148 9.13 -18.78 15.24
C LEU A 148 8.91 -18.15 16.63
N GLN A 149 9.33 -16.91 16.82
CA GLN A 149 9.09 -16.16 18.05
C GLN A 149 7.60 -15.92 18.29
N ARG A 150 6.82 -15.57 17.25
CA ARG A 150 5.36 -15.47 17.34
C ARG A 150 4.73 -16.78 17.79
N ASP A 151 5.10 -17.89 17.17
CA ASP A 151 4.56 -19.21 17.52
C ASP A 151 4.88 -19.58 18.98
N GLN A 152 6.09 -19.22 19.47
CA GLN A 152 6.45 -19.40 20.87
C GLN A 152 5.64 -18.50 21.83
N LEU A 153 5.32 -17.27 21.43
CA LEU A 153 4.50 -16.37 22.24
C LEU A 153 3.08 -16.88 22.39
N GLU A 154 2.51 -17.45 21.32
CA GLU A 154 1.21 -18.10 21.35
C GLU A 154 1.17 -19.22 22.41
N VAL A 155 2.09 -20.18 22.31
CA VAL A 155 2.21 -21.29 23.29
C VAL A 155 2.42 -20.78 24.72
N ARG A 156 3.28 -19.77 24.91
CA ARG A 156 3.56 -19.22 26.23
C ARG A 156 2.37 -18.46 26.82
N SER A 157 1.55 -17.83 25.98
CA SER A 157 0.37 -17.10 26.44
C SER A 157 -0.72 -18.02 26.96
N GLU A 158 -0.93 -19.17 26.32
CA GLU A 158 -1.87 -20.21 26.78
C GLU A 158 -1.43 -20.81 28.13
N SER A 159 -0.12 -20.88 28.37
CA SER A 159 0.44 -21.41 29.62
C SER A 159 0.48 -20.40 30.77
N ALA A 160 0.11 -19.13 30.52
CA ALA A 160 0.16 -18.06 31.50
C ALA A 160 -1.17 -17.86 32.26
N GLU A 161 -2.22 -18.61 31.88
CA GLU A 161 -3.50 -18.73 32.59
C GLU A 161 -3.43 -19.74 33.74
#